data_AF-X1DC62-F1
#
_entry.id   AF-X1DC62-F1
#
_cell.length_a   1.000
_cell.length_b   1.000
_cell.length_c   1.000
_cell.angle_alpha   90.00
_cell.angle_beta   90.00
_cell.angle_gamma   90.00
#
_symmetry.space_group_name_H-M   'P 1'
#
loop_
_entity.id
_entity.type
_entity.pdbx_description
1 polymer ?
#
loop_
_entity_poly.entity_id
_entity_poly.type
_entity_poly.pdbx_seq_one_letter_code
_entity_poly.pdbx_strand_id
1 'polypeptide(L)'
;ELAMPFVNEELEVNTIEDAINGAQDIIAEMISDNAEHREKIRNINLKEGIINSKAADEDEKTVYEMYYDFNEAVNKIANHRILAINRGEKEKKLKVKLISPDEKIINYLKDKIIYNPKAVTTDILTESIDDSYKRLISPSIEREVRNILTERAEEEAIKVFGKNTKPLLLTSPVKNVRVLAIDPSFRTGCKITVLDETGKLLDYTTIYPNEPQNKVEESKKIMKEFINKYNIDIIPIGNGTASRETELIVAEMLNEVEKEV
;
A
#
# COMPACT_ATOMS: atom_id res chain seq x y z
N GLU A 1 -13.35 47.81 -19.77
CA GLU A 1 -12.73 49.14 -19.92
C GLU A 1 -11.25 49.15 -19.57
N LEU A 2 -10.87 48.78 -18.33
CA LEU A 2 -9.46 48.77 -17.90
C LEU A 2 -8.55 47.80 -18.67
N ALA A 3 -9.11 46.72 -19.22
CA ALA A 3 -8.37 45.73 -20.01
C ALA A 3 -8.17 46.13 -21.49
N MET A 4 -8.86 47.17 -21.98
CA MET A 4 -8.81 47.59 -23.39
C MET A 4 -7.39 47.99 -23.88
N PRO A 5 -6.54 48.66 -23.08
CA PRO A 5 -5.17 48.99 -23.48
C PRO A 5 -4.24 47.78 -23.64
N PHE A 6 -4.66 46.59 -23.19
CA PHE A 6 -3.84 45.38 -23.18
C PHE A 6 -4.17 44.41 -24.32
N VAL A 7 -5.13 44.76 -25.20
CA VAL A 7 -5.40 44.01 -26.43
C VAL A 7 -4.27 44.24 -27.42
N ASN A 8 -3.59 43.18 -27.83
CA ASN A 8 -2.45 43.22 -28.73
C ASN A 8 -2.37 41.92 -29.56
N GLU A 9 -2.70 42.02 -30.85
CA GLU A 9 -2.65 40.89 -31.80
C GLU A 9 -1.23 40.32 -31.97
N GLU A 10 -0.18 41.14 -31.85
CA GLU A 10 1.22 40.68 -31.95
C GLU A 10 1.64 39.81 -30.75
N LEU A 11 0.96 39.96 -29.62
CA LEU A 11 1.15 39.16 -28.41
C LEU A 11 0.09 38.05 -28.26
N GLU A 12 -0.66 37.77 -29.33
CA GLU A 12 -1.77 36.79 -29.35
C GLU A 12 -2.93 37.11 -28.38
N VAL A 13 -3.05 38.36 -27.93
CA VAL A 13 -4.15 38.85 -27.09
C VAL A 13 -5.16 39.59 -27.97
N ASN A 14 -6.08 38.84 -28.58
CA ASN A 14 -6.94 39.36 -29.65
C ASN A 14 -8.19 40.08 -29.12
N THR A 15 -8.62 39.78 -27.89
CA THR A 15 -9.83 40.34 -27.30
C THR A 15 -9.60 40.85 -25.88
N ILE A 16 -10.53 41.69 -25.40
CA ILE A 16 -10.57 42.13 -24.00
C ILE A 16 -10.68 40.92 -23.05
N GLU A 17 -11.42 39.89 -23.46
CA GLU A 17 -11.59 38.65 -22.72
C GLU A 17 -10.27 37.88 -22.61
N ASP A 18 -9.49 37.80 -23.70
CA ASP A 18 -8.15 37.18 -23.68
C ASP A 18 -7.22 37.92 -22.71
N ALA A 19 -7.30 39.26 -22.67
CA ALA A 19 -6.50 40.06 -21.73
C ALA A 19 -6.89 39.81 -20.27
N ILE A 20 -8.19 39.63 -19.98
CA ILE A 20 -8.68 39.31 -18.64
C ILE A 20 -8.26 37.89 -18.25
N ASN A 21 -8.48 36.91 -19.12
CA ASN A 21 -8.11 35.51 -18.87
C ASN A 21 -6.60 35.36 -18.63
N GLY A 22 -5.76 36.00 -19.46
CA GLY A 22 -4.32 36.01 -19.26
C GLY A 22 -3.91 36.64 -17.91
N ALA A 23 -4.57 37.72 -17.49
CA ALA A 23 -4.34 38.30 -16.17
C ALA A 23 -4.80 37.37 -15.03
N GLN A 24 -5.94 36.68 -15.19
CA GLN A 24 -6.43 35.70 -14.23
C GLN A 24 -5.49 34.50 -14.11
N ASP A 25 -4.94 34.01 -15.22
CA ASP A 25 -3.94 32.93 -15.23
C ASP A 25 -2.67 33.33 -14.48
N ILE A 26 -2.14 34.53 -14.75
CA ILE A 26 -0.96 35.06 -14.04
C ILE A 26 -1.25 35.14 -12.52
N ILE A 27 -2.41 35.68 -12.14
CA ILE A 27 -2.80 35.77 -10.73
C ILE A 27 -2.95 34.37 -10.13
N ALA A 28 -3.54 33.43 -10.85
CA ALA A 28 -3.74 32.07 -10.38
C ALA A 28 -2.40 31.37 -10.13
N GLU A 29 -1.43 31.53 -11.03
CA GLU A 29 -0.06 31.04 -10.85
C GLU A 29 0.61 31.67 -9.62
N MET A 30 0.57 33.01 -9.50
CA MET A 30 1.16 33.73 -8.36
C MET A 30 0.59 33.26 -7.01
N ILE A 31 -0.72 33.01 -6.93
CA ILE A 31 -1.36 32.48 -5.72
C ILE A 31 -0.89 31.04 -5.47
N SER A 32 -0.78 30.22 -6.52
CA SER A 32 -0.42 28.80 -6.41
C SER A 32 1.03 28.55 -6.02
N ASP A 33 1.94 29.47 -6.37
CA ASP A 33 3.37 29.41 -6.06
C ASP A 33 3.71 30.02 -4.69
N ASN A 34 2.74 30.66 -4.02
CA ASN A 34 2.96 31.21 -2.70
C ASN A 34 3.19 30.11 -1.65
N ALA A 35 4.41 30.04 -1.11
CA ALA A 35 4.82 29.02 -0.16
C ALA A 35 3.99 29.02 1.14
N GLU A 36 3.60 30.19 1.66
CA GLU A 36 2.80 30.29 2.89
C GLU A 36 1.39 29.72 2.69
N HIS A 37 0.77 30.02 1.55
CA HIS A 37 -0.54 29.45 1.20
C HIS A 37 -0.46 27.94 1.05
N ARG A 38 0.54 27.43 0.32
CA ARG A 38 0.76 25.99 0.15
C ARG A 38 0.96 25.28 1.49
N GLU A 39 1.81 25.82 2.36
CA GLU A 39 2.04 25.27 3.70
C GLU A 39 0.76 25.25 4.53
N LYS A 40 0.00 26.36 4.55
CA LYS A 40 -1.24 26.44 5.30
C LYS A 40 -2.28 25.43 4.81
N ILE A 41 -2.45 25.31 3.49
CA ILE A 41 -3.41 24.41 2.86
C ILE A 41 -3.00 22.94 3.09
N ARG A 42 -1.71 22.61 3.01
CA ARG A 42 -1.19 21.29 3.38
C ARG A 42 -1.54 20.96 4.83
N ASN A 43 -1.30 21.89 5.75
CA ASN A 43 -1.57 21.70 7.18
C ASN A 43 -3.07 21.55 7.49
N ILE A 44 -3.94 22.24 6.75
CA ILE A 44 -5.40 22.05 6.85
C ILE A 44 -5.75 20.61 6.43
N ASN A 45 -5.24 20.16 5.27
CA ASN A 45 -5.51 18.80 4.78
C ASN A 45 -4.95 17.69 5.67
N LEU A 46 -3.77 17.89 6.27
CA LEU A 46 -3.22 16.94 7.24
C LEU A 46 -4.08 16.81 8.50
N LYS A 47 -4.82 17.87 8.88
CA LYS A 47 -5.65 17.90 10.08
C LYS A 47 -7.09 17.48 9.84
N GLU A 48 -7.67 17.88 8.72
CA GLU A 48 -9.11 17.82 8.45
C GLU A 48 -9.47 17.09 7.15
N GLY A 49 -8.48 16.78 6.31
CA GLY A 49 -8.71 16.03 5.08
C GLY A 49 -9.14 14.59 5.33
N ILE A 50 -9.85 14.02 4.36
CA ILE A 50 -10.36 12.65 4.41
C ILE A 50 -9.79 11.88 3.22
N ILE A 51 -9.20 10.72 3.48
CA ILE A 51 -8.86 9.76 2.43
C ILE A 51 -10.13 8.99 2.07
N ASN A 52 -10.55 9.11 0.82
CA ASN A 52 -11.64 8.33 0.24
C ASN A 52 -11.06 7.30 -0.73
N SER A 53 -11.53 6.06 -0.64
CA SER A 53 -11.18 4.98 -1.57
C SER A 53 -12.47 4.34 -2.09
N LYS A 54 -12.49 4.10 -3.40
CA LYS A 54 -13.59 3.44 -4.12
C LYS A 54 -13.11 2.28 -4.97
N ALA A 55 -13.96 1.29 -5.19
CA ALA A 55 -13.69 0.25 -6.19
C ALA A 55 -13.50 0.86 -7.59
N ALA A 56 -12.54 0.34 -8.35
CA ALA A 56 -12.38 0.71 -9.76
C ALA A 56 -13.43 0.02 -10.64
N ASP A 57 -13.76 -1.23 -10.29
CA ASP A 57 -14.81 -2.09 -10.84
C ASP A 57 -15.58 -2.72 -9.67
N GLU A 58 -16.88 -2.49 -9.59
CA GLU A 58 -17.73 -2.95 -8.48
C GLU A 58 -18.09 -4.45 -8.60
N ASP A 59 -18.03 -5.01 -9.80
CA ASP A 59 -18.40 -6.40 -10.07
C ASP A 59 -17.23 -7.37 -9.80
N GLU A 60 -16.00 -6.86 -9.77
CA GLU A 60 -14.81 -7.64 -9.45
C GLU A 60 -14.62 -7.80 -7.94
N LYS A 61 -14.64 -9.04 -7.44
CA LYS A 61 -14.25 -9.34 -6.05
C LYS A 61 -12.74 -9.43 -5.92
N THR A 62 -12.16 -8.57 -5.10
CA THR A 62 -10.73 -8.52 -4.83
C THR A 62 -10.44 -8.62 -3.33
N VAL A 63 -9.17 -8.78 -2.98
CA VAL A 63 -8.73 -8.76 -1.56
C VAL A 63 -8.92 -7.40 -0.89
N TYR A 64 -9.36 -6.37 -1.64
CA TYR A 64 -9.55 -5.01 -1.17
C TYR A 64 -11.01 -4.65 -0.89
N GLU A 65 -11.92 -5.62 -0.79
CA GLU A 65 -13.36 -5.41 -0.54
C GLU A 65 -13.63 -4.43 0.62
N MET A 66 -12.86 -4.51 1.71
CA MET A 66 -13.00 -3.59 2.85
C MET A 66 -12.67 -2.11 2.54
N TYR A 67 -12.10 -1.83 1.36
CA TYR A 67 -11.68 -0.51 0.89
C TYR A 67 -12.51 0.02 -0.29
N TYR A 68 -13.61 -0.66 -0.66
CA TYR A 68 -14.48 -0.29 -1.79
C TYR A 68 -15.35 0.93 -1.54
N ASP A 69 -15.68 1.23 -0.29
CA ASP A 69 -16.29 2.49 0.15
C ASP A 69 -15.67 2.89 1.49
N PHE A 70 -14.40 3.30 1.42
CA PHE A 70 -13.62 3.59 2.61
C PHE A 70 -13.39 5.09 2.75
N ASN A 71 -13.66 5.60 3.95
CA ASN A 71 -13.53 7.00 4.30
C ASN A 71 -12.86 7.10 5.67
N GLU A 72 -11.67 7.69 5.74
CA GLU A 72 -10.98 7.89 7.01
C GLU A 72 -10.21 9.21 7.04
N ALA A 73 -10.19 9.86 8.20
CA ALA A 73 -9.47 11.12 8.38
C ALA A 73 -7.95 10.93 8.24
N VAL A 74 -7.29 11.84 7.53
CA VAL A 74 -5.84 11.83 7.25
C VAL A 74 -5.00 11.74 8.54
N ASN A 75 -5.44 12.40 9.60
CA ASN A 75 -4.74 12.41 10.90
C ASN A 75 -4.90 11.12 11.72
N LYS A 76 -5.87 10.26 11.39
CA LYS A 76 -6.21 9.05 12.16
C LYS A 76 -5.92 7.75 11.41
N ILE A 77 -5.84 7.81 10.08
CA ILE A 77 -5.65 6.62 9.24
C ILE A 77 -4.40 5.83 9.63
N ALA A 78 -4.59 4.53 9.84
CA ALA A 78 -3.52 3.61 10.23
C ALA A 78 -2.56 3.29 9.06
N ASN A 79 -1.28 3.09 9.37
CA ASN A 79 -0.23 2.85 8.38
C ASN A 79 -0.49 1.61 7.49
N HIS A 80 -0.96 0.50 8.06
CA HIS A 80 -1.27 -0.69 7.27
C HIS A 80 -2.42 -0.46 6.27
N ARG A 81 -3.38 0.43 6.58
CA ARG A 81 -4.46 0.79 5.66
C ARG A 81 -3.94 1.64 4.50
N ILE A 82 -3.04 2.58 4.77
CA ILE A 82 -2.37 3.38 3.72
C ILE A 82 -1.65 2.45 2.73
N LEU A 83 -0.89 1.47 3.22
CA LEU A 83 -0.20 0.51 2.35
C LEU A 83 -1.19 -0.33 1.54
N ALA A 84 -2.29 -0.76 2.15
CA ALA A 84 -3.32 -1.56 1.47
C ALA A 84 -4.02 -0.77 0.35
N ILE A 85 -4.45 0.46 0.61
CA ILE A 85 -5.11 1.29 -0.41
C ILE A 85 -4.14 1.69 -1.54
N ASN A 86 -2.88 2.01 -1.23
CA ASN A 86 -1.86 2.31 -2.23
C ASN A 86 -1.58 1.11 -3.13
N ARG A 87 -1.56 -0.10 -2.55
CA ARG A 87 -1.40 -1.34 -3.31
C ARG A 87 -2.60 -1.58 -4.23
N GLY A 88 -3.82 -1.46 -3.71
CA GLY A 88 -5.03 -1.62 -4.51
C GLY A 88 -5.14 -0.60 -5.65
N GLU A 89 -4.71 0.64 -5.43
CA GLU A 89 -4.61 1.68 -6.46
C GLU A 89 -3.58 1.33 -7.54
N LYS A 90 -2.37 0.88 -7.14
CA LYS A 90 -1.32 0.45 -8.08
C LYS A 90 -1.74 -0.75 -8.92
N GLU A 91 -2.50 -1.67 -8.34
CA GLU A 91 -3.09 -2.82 -9.04
C GLU A 91 -4.36 -2.45 -9.84
N LYS A 92 -4.72 -1.16 -9.90
CA LYS A 92 -5.90 -0.61 -10.60
C LYS A 92 -7.24 -1.18 -10.11
N LYS A 93 -7.29 -1.64 -8.86
CA LYS A 93 -8.50 -2.17 -8.20
C LYS A 93 -9.23 -1.13 -7.38
N LEU A 94 -8.52 -0.10 -6.93
CA LEU A 94 -9.08 1.02 -6.18
C LEU A 94 -8.79 2.35 -6.88
N LYS A 95 -9.64 3.34 -6.63
CA LYS A 95 -9.42 4.76 -6.92
C LYS A 95 -9.36 5.49 -5.59
N VAL A 96 -8.23 6.11 -5.28
CA VAL A 96 -8.04 6.81 -4.01
C VAL A 96 -7.99 8.31 -4.26
N LYS A 97 -8.66 9.09 -3.42
CA LYS A 97 -8.67 10.55 -3.47
C LYS A 97 -8.54 11.16 -2.09
N LEU A 98 -7.95 12.35 -2.03
CA LEU A 98 -8.06 13.23 -0.87
C LEU A 98 -9.29 14.13 -1.03
N ILE A 99 -10.22 14.03 -0.08
CA ILE A 99 -11.31 14.99 0.08
C ILE A 99 -10.83 16.10 1.00
N SER A 100 -10.61 17.28 0.42
CA SER A 100 -10.15 18.48 1.11
C SER A 100 -11.34 19.32 1.60
N PRO A 101 -11.19 20.09 2.70
CA PRO A 101 -12.20 21.06 3.13
C PRO A 101 -12.14 22.33 2.27
N ASP A 102 -12.54 22.21 1.01
CA ASP A 102 -12.37 23.22 -0.04
C ASP A 102 -12.92 24.60 0.34
N GLU A 103 -14.14 24.67 0.87
CA GLU A 103 -14.77 25.93 1.27
C GLU A 103 -13.92 26.70 2.28
N LYS A 104 -13.34 26.00 3.27
CA LYS A 104 -12.49 26.60 4.29
C LYS A 104 -11.18 27.13 3.70
N ILE A 105 -10.61 26.40 2.76
CA ILE A 105 -9.36 26.77 2.09
C ILE A 105 -9.58 27.98 1.18
N ILE A 106 -10.64 27.95 0.38
CA ILE A 106 -11.02 29.05 -0.52
C ILE A 106 -11.32 30.32 0.29
N ASN A 107 -12.07 30.22 1.39
CA ASN A 107 -12.35 31.37 2.25
C ASN A 107 -11.07 31.95 2.86
N TYR A 108 -10.13 31.09 3.30
CA TYR A 108 -8.81 31.55 3.77
C TYR A 108 -8.05 32.33 2.68
N LEU A 109 -8.06 31.85 1.43
CA LEU A 109 -7.41 32.55 0.32
C LEU A 109 -8.09 33.90 0.03
N LYS A 110 -9.43 33.93 -0.02
CA LYS A 110 -10.20 35.16 -0.21
C LYS A 110 -9.91 36.20 0.85
N ASP A 111 -9.90 35.80 2.13
CA ASP A 111 -9.58 36.69 3.27
C ASP A 111 -8.15 37.26 3.20
N LYS A 112 -7.22 36.54 2.57
CA LYS A 112 -5.81 36.96 2.47
C LYS A 112 -5.51 37.81 1.25
N ILE A 113 -6.22 37.58 0.15
CA ILE A 113 -5.92 38.19 -1.15
C ILE A 113 -6.83 39.39 -1.42
N ILE A 114 -8.10 39.34 -1.02
CA ILE A 114 -9.07 40.40 -1.28
C ILE A 114 -9.05 41.44 -0.14
N TYR A 115 -8.39 42.57 -0.38
CA TYR A 115 -8.32 43.67 0.59
C TYR A 115 -9.44 44.72 0.45
N ASN A 116 -10.05 44.84 -0.74
CA ASN A 116 -11.17 45.75 -1.01
C ASN A 116 -12.31 45.00 -1.73
N PRO A 117 -13.28 44.44 -0.97
CA PRO A 117 -14.39 43.68 -1.55
C PRO A 117 -15.35 44.48 -2.43
N LYS A 118 -15.24 45.82 -2.45
CA LYS A 118 -16.10 46.70 -3.27
C LYS A 118 -15.44 47.10 -4.60
N ALA A 119 -14.23 46.59 -4.88
CA ALA A 119 -13.54 46.89 -6.13
C ALA A 119 -14.26 46.23 -7.31
N VAL A 120 -14.24 46.89 -8.46
CA VAL A 120 -14.82 46.37 -9.72
C VAL A 120 -14.15 45.08 -10.21
N THR A 121 -12.96 44.76 -9.70
CA THR A 121 -12.17 43.56 -10.03
C THR A 121 -12.40 42.40 -9.06
N THR A 122 -13.26 42.57 -8.04
CA THR A 122 -13.43 41.58 -6.96
C THR A 122 -13.93 40.22 -7.47
N ASP A 123 -14.88 40.24 -8.42
CA ASP A 123 -15.43 39.00 -8.98
C ASP A 123 -14.38 38.25 -9.82
N ILE A 124 -13.66 38.97 -10.69
CA ILE A 124 -12.55 38.43 -11.49
C ILE A 124 -11.46 37.82 -10.60
N LEU A 125 -11.09 38.51 -9.51
CA LEU A 125 -10.10 38.03 -8.55
C LEU A 125 -10.59 36.81 -7.77
N THR A 126 -11.87 36.77 -7.43
CA THR A 126 -12.51 35.62 -6.78
C THR A 126 -12.47 34.38 -7.67
N GLU A 127 -12.75 34.55 -8.97
CA GLU A 127 -12.62 33.48 -9.96
C GLU A 127 -11.17 33.00 -10.10
N SER A 128 -10.19 33.91 -10.12
CA SER A 128 -8.76 33.53 -10.15
C SER A 128 -8.34 32.74 -8.91
N ILE A 129 -8.85 33.08 -7.73
CA ILE A 129 -8.57 32.33 -6.49
C ILE A 129 -9.15 30.92 -6.57
N ASP A 130 -10.40 30.80 -7.03
CA ASP A 130 -11.07 29.51 -7.16
C ASP A 130 -10.38 28.62 -8.20
N ASP A 131 -9.96 29.18 -9.34
CA ASP A 131 -9.18 28.47 -10.36
C ASP A 131 -7.80 28.06 -9.85
N SER A 132 -7.05 28.99 -9.25
CA SER A 132 -5.75 28.71 -8.62
C SER A 132 -5.82 27.53 -7.66
N TYR A 133 -6.83 27.52 -6.79
CA TYR A 133 -7.00 26.45 -5.84
C TYR A 133 -7.35 25.12 -6.53
N LYS A 134 -8.38 25.09 -7.38
CA LYS A 134 -8.92 23.86 -7.96
C LYS A 134 -7.97 23.23 -8.98
N ARG A 135 -7.36 24.04 -9.85
CA ARG A 135 -6.54 23.57 -10.98
C ARG A 135 -5.09 23.33 -10.57
N LEU A 136 -4.52 24.19 -9.72
CA LEU A 136 -3.08 24.20 -9.44
C LEU A 136 -2.75 23.67 -8.04
N ILE A 137 -3.33 24.25 -6.99
CA ILE A 137 -2.95 23.94 -5.61
C ILE A 137 -3.47 22.57 -5.18
N SER A 138 -4.77 22.30 -5.34
CA SER A 138 -5.43 21.10 -4.81
C SER A 138 -4.80 19.79 -5.32
N PRO A 139 -4.56 19.59 -6.65
CA PRO A 139 -3.91 18.38 -7.15
C PRO A 139 -2.46 18.22 -6.67
N SER A 140 -1.76 19.32 -6.43
CA SER A 140 -0.40 19.27 -5.88
C SER A 140 -0.41 18.89 -4.40
N ILE A 141 -1.28 19.51 -3.60
CA ILE A 141 -1.39 19.24 -2.16
C ILE A 141 -1.89 17.82 -1.91
N GLU A 142 -2.82 17.31 -2.73
CA GLU A 142 -3.24 15.92 -2.66
C GLU A 142 -2.05 14.96 -2.80
N ARG A 143 -1.20 15.14 -3.81
CA ARG A 143 0.00 14.34 -4.01
C ARG A 143 0.96 14.46 -2.82
N GLU A 144 1.21 15.68 -2.33
CA GLU A 144 2.08 15.91 -1.19
C GLU A 144 1.57 15.21 0.09
N VAL A 145 0.29 15.32 0.41
CA VAL A 145 -0.32 14.66 1.57
C VAL A 145 -0.26 13.13 1.41
N ARG A 146 -0.58 12.59 0.23
CA ARG A 146 -0.49 11.15 -0.05
C ARG A 146 0.95 10.64 0.09
N ASN A 147 1.94 11.41 -0.33
CA ASN A 147 3.36 11.06 -0.17
C ASN A 147 3.76 11.03 1.31
N ILE A 148 3.40 12.05 2.09
CA ILE A 148 3.67 12.10 3.55
C ILE A 148 3.08 10.87 4.26
N LEU A 149 1.85 10.49 3.93
CA LEU A 149 1.21 9.30 4.49
C LEU A 149 1.93 8.02 4.09
N THR A 150 2.39 7.95 2.83
CA THR A 150 3.09 6.79 2.29
C THR A 150 4.44 6.61 2.95
N GLU A 151 5.27 7.66 3.02
CA GLU A 151 6.58 7.64 3.69
C GLU A 151 6.44 7.20 5.14
N ARG A 152 5.50 7.80 5.89
CA ARG A 152 5.20 7.43 7.28
C ARG A 152 4.83 5.95 7.41
N ALA A 153 4.04 5.42 6.48
CA ALA A 153 3.59 4.05 6.53
C ALA A 153 4.69 3.05 6.18
N GLU A 154 5.51 3.36 5.17
CA GLU A 154 6.64 2.54 4.73
C GLU A 154 7.74 2.48 5.80
N GLU A 155 8.10 3.61 6.40
CA GLU A 155 9.09 3.65 7.48
C GLU A 155 8.68 2.76 8.67
N GLU A 156 7.42 2.83 9.08
CA GLU A 156 6.92 2.01 10.18
C GLU A 156 6.88 0.52 9.80
N ALA A 157 6.48 0.19 8.57
CA ALA A 157 6.49 -1.18 8.09
C ALA A 157 7.92 -1.76 8.11
N ILE A 158 8.92 -1.01 7.65
CA ILE A 158 10.33 -1.43 7.68
C ILE A 158 10.79 -1.69 9.11
N LYS A 159 10.43 -0.83 10.07
CA LYS A 159 10.76 -1.04 11.48
C LYS A 159 10.15 -2.33 12.03
N VAL A 160 8.87 -2.58 11.72
CA VAL A 160 8.17 -3.82 12.13
C VAL A 160 8.83 -5.05 11.50
N PHE A 161 9.16 -5.00 10.21
CA PHE A 161 9.87 -6.10 9.55
C PHE A 161 11.22 -6.35 10.20
N GLY A 162 12.03 -5.32 10.42
CA GLY A 162 13.32 -5.46 11.10
C GLY A 162 13.18 -6.05 12.51
N LYS A 163 12.17 -5.60 13.27
CA LYS A 163 11.86 -6.14 14.60
C LYS A 163 11.47 -7.63 14.55
N ASN A 164 10.73 -8.06 13.53
CA ASN A 164 10.28 -9.45 13.39
C ASN A 164 11.37 -10.36 12.82
N THR A 165 12.23 -9.86 11.93
CA THR A 165 13.35 -10.62 11.34
C THR A 165 14.47 -10.85 12.35
N LYS A 166 14.76 -9.88 13.23
CA LYS A 166 15.88 -9.98 14.18
C LYS A 166 15.80 -11.23 15.08
N PRO A 167 14.68 -11.57 15.74
CA PRO A 167 14.56 -12.82 16.51
C PRO A 167 14.81 -14.06 15.67
N LEU A 168 14.33 -14.10 14.43
CA LEU A 168 14.52 -15.25 13.53
C LEU A 168 16.03 -15.49 13.27
N LEU A 169 16.79 -14.42 13.01
CA LEU A 169 18.24 -14.50 12.81
C LEU A 169 19.03 -14.86 14.07
N LEU A 170 18.47 -14.58 15.26
CA LEU A 170 19.09 -14.87 16.55
C LEU A 170 18.64 -16.21 17.15
N THR A 171 17.79 -16.95 16.43
CA THR A 171 17.36 -18.29 16.83
C THR A 171 18.58 -19.18 17.01
N SER A 172 18.66 -19.87 18.15
CA SER A 172 19.77 -20.79 18.40
C SER A 172 19.73 -21.94 17.39
N PRO A 173 20.87 -22.27 16.74
CA PRO A 173 20.89 -23.37 15.78
C PRO A 173 20.74 -24.70 16.49
N VAL A 174 19.95 -25.61 15.92
CA VAL A 174 19.93 -27.01 16.33
C VAL A 174 21.18 -27.68 15.76
N LYS A 175 21.97 -28.35 16.62
CA LYS A 175 23.25 -28.95 16.25
C LYS A 175 23.17 -30.47 16.36
N ASN A 176 23.95 -31.15 15.53
CA ASN A 176 24.15 -32.61 15.58
C ASN A 176 22.84 -33.41 15.45
N VAL A 177 21.94 -32.96 14.56
CA VAL A 177 20.67 -33.62 14.28
C VAL A 177 20.52 -33.89 12.79
N ARG A 178 19.90 -35.00 12.44
CA ARG A 178 19.50 -35.31 11.08
C ARG A 178 18.07 -34.86 10.84
N VAL A 179 17.84 -34.21 9.71
CA VAL A 179 16.64 -33.42 9.47
C VAL A 179 15.86 -33.99 8.30
N LEU A 180 14.56 -34.21 8.48
CA LEU A 180 13.62 -34.36 7.37
C LEU A 180 12.83 -33.06 7.23
N ALA A 181 13.32 -32.14 6.41
CA ALA A 181 12.67 -30.86 6.19
C ALA A 181 11.50 -31.00 5.21
N ILE A 182 10.38 -30.35 5.52
CA ILE A 182 9.17 -30.38 4.70
C ILE A 182 8.78 -28.94 4.31
N ASP A 183 8.66 -28.69 3.01
CA ASP A 183 8.07 -27.48 2.44
C ASP A 183 6.64 -27.78 1.94
N PRO A 184 5.60 -27.38 2.68
CA PRO A 184 4.21 -27.72 2.37
C PRO A 184 3.67 -27.01 1.13
N SER A 185 2.83 -27.71 0.38
CA SER A 185 2.03 -27.11 -0.68
C SER A 185 0.88 -28.04 -1.07
N PHE A 186 -0.25 -27.46 -1.49
CA PHE A 186 -1.33 -28.18 -2.16
C PHE A 186 -0.93 -28.54 -3.60
N ARG A 187 -1.06 -27.58 -4.52
CA ARG A 187 -1.00 -27.79 -5.98
C ARG A 187 0.27 -28.49 -6.48
N THR A 188 1.42 -28.17 -5.89
CA THR A 188 2.72 -28.66 -6.39
C THR A 188 3.28 -29.81 -5.56
N GLY A 189 2.50 -30.36 -4.62
CA GLY A 189 2.97 -31.34 -3.64
C GLY A 189 3.88 -30.73 -2.57
N CYS A 190 4.12 -31.48 -1.49
CA CYS A 190 5.06 -31.12 -0.43
C CYS A 190 6.45 -31.63 -0.81
N LYS A 191 7.47 -30.76 -0.77
CA LYS A 191 8.86 -31.17 -1.01
C LYS A 191 9.43 -31.63 0.31
N ILE A 192 10.08 -32.79 0.30
CA ILE A 192 10.78 -33.30 1.47
C ILE A 192 12.25 -33.45 1.16
N THR A 193 13.09 -33.16 2.14
CA THR A 193 14.55 -33.15 2.00
C THR A 193 15.20 -33.70 3.25
N VAL A 194 16.17 -34.57 3.08
CA VAL A 194 16.96 -35.16 4.15
C VAL A 194 18.32 -34.49 4.24
N LEU A 195 18.66 -33.98 5.41
CA LEU A 195 19.97 -33.40 5.71
C LEU A 195 20.65 -34.20 6.83
N ASP A 196 21.96 -34.37 6.74
CA ASP A 196 22.76 -34.92 7.83
C ASP A 196 23.07 -33.87 8.92
N GLU A 197 23.77 -34.30 9.96
CA GLU A 197 24.19 -33.48 11.10
C GLU A 197 25.06 -32.27 10.74
N THR A 198 25.67 -32.25 9.55
CA THR A 198 26.46 -31.13 9.03
C THR A 198 25.67 -30.20 8.12
N GLY A 199 24.42 -30.55 7.81
CA GLY A 199 23.56 -29.85 6.85
C GLY A 199 23.77 -30.32 5.40
N LYS A 200 24.48 -31.43 5.17
CA LYS A 200 24.66 -31.97 3.82
C LYS A 200 23.38 -32.65 3.35
N LEU A 201 22.98 -32.36 2.12
CA LEU A 201 21.88 -33.03 1.44
C LEU A 201 22.18 -34.52 1.22
N LEU A 202 21.31 -35.39 1.74
CA LEU A 202 21.39 -36.84 1.57
C LEU A 202 20.37 -37.35 0.55
N ASP A 203 19.13 -36.85 0.59
CA ASP A 203 18.04 -37.30 -0.27
C ASP A 203 16.94 -36.23 -0.37
N TYR A 204 16.08 -36.33 -1.38
CA TYR A 204 14.90 -35.48 -1.50
C TYR A 204 13.86 -36.14 -2.41
N THR A 205 12.59 -35.80 -2.19
CA THR A 205 11.50 -36.19 -3.09
C THR A 205 10.30 -35.26 -2.93
N THR A 206 9.26 -35.47 -3.73
CA THR A 206 7.98 -34.78 -3.61
C THR A 206 6.90 -35.78 -3.24
N ILE A 207 6.13 -35.46 -2.20
CA ILE A 207 4.98 -36.23 -1.74
C ILE A 207 3.69 -35.42 -1.95
N TYR A 208 2.55 -36.10 -1.98
CA TYR A 208 1.26 -35.46 -2.28
C TYR A 208 0.21 -35.77 -1.21
N PRO A 209 0.47 -35.41 0.06
CA PRO A 209 -0.39 -35.78 1.18
C PRO A 209 -1.72 -35.01 1.19
N ASN A 210 -1.74 -33.78 0.65
CA ASN A 210 -2.88 -32.87 0.69
C ASN A 210 -3.68 -32.87 -0.61
N GLU A 211 -4.76 -32.10 -0.63
CA GLU A 211 -5.53 -31.82 -1.84
C GLU A 211 -4.67 -31.20 -2.96
N PRO A 212 -5.00 -31.48 -4.23
CA PRO A 212 -6.12 -32.29 -4.72
C PRO A 212 -5.84 -33.80 -4.80
N GLN A 213 -4.59 -34.25 -4.61
CA GLN A 213 -4.24 -35.66 -4.83
C GLN A 213 -4.56 -36.57 -3.64
N ASN A 214 -4.49 -36.05 -2.40
CA ASN A 214 -4.85 -36.77 -1.17
C ASN A 214 -4.17 -38.16 -1.05
N LYS A 215 -2.92 -38.29 -1.48
CA LYS A 215 -2.13 -39.53 -1.39
C LYS A 215 -1.48 -39.66 0.00
N VAL A 216 -2.31 -39.64 1.04
CA VAL A 216 -1.88 -39.62 2.45
C VAL A 216 -1.02 -40.84 2.78
N GLU A 217 -1.54 -42.05 2.58
CA GLU A 217 -0.84 -43.29 2.96
C GLU A 217 0.46 -43.52 2.18
N GLU A 218 0.48 -43.19 0.89
CA GLU A 218 1.70 -43.24 0.07
C GLU A 218 2.75 -42.27 0.62
N SER A 219 2.33 -41.05 0.98
CA SER A 219 3.21 -40.02 1.53
C SER A 219 3.76 -40.41 2.90
N LYS A 220 2.91 -40.95 3.79
CA LYS A 220 3.33 -41.48 5.09
C LYS A 220 4.35 -42.59 4.93
N LYS A 221 4.12 -43.53 4.00
CA LYS A 221 5.07 -44.62 3.73
C LYS A 221 6.46 -44.09 3.34
N ILE A 222 6.52 -43.14 2.41
CA ILE A 222 7.78 -42.53 1.99
C ILE A 222 8.48 -41.82 3.16
N MET A 223 7.75 -41.06 3.97
CA MET A 223 8.32 -40.39 5.14
C MET A 223 8.88 -41.39 6.16
N LYS A 224 8.15 -42.47 6.45
CA LYS A 224 8.60 -43.55 7.35
C LYS A 224 9.86 -44.24 6.83
N GLU A 225 9.94 -44.50 5.52
CA GLU A 225 11.14 -45.05 4.89
C GLU A 225 12.35 -44.12 5.07
N PHE A 226 12.17 -42.80 4.89
CA PHE A 226 13.23 -41.81 5.06
C PHE A 226 13.67 -41.69 6.51
N ILE A 227 12.72 -41.66 7.46
CA ILE A 227 12.98 -41.62 8.89
C ILE A 227 13.88 -42.78 9.32
N ASN A 228 13.52 -44.00 8.93
CA ASN A 228 14.25 -45.20 9.31
C ASN A 228 15.60 -45.30 8.58
N LYS A 229 15.63 -45.04 7.27
CA LYS A 229 16.84 -45.16 6.45
C LYS A 229 17.94 -44.19 6.88
N TYR A 230 17.57 -42.96 7.22
CA TYR A 230 18.54 -41.90 7.51
C TYR A 230 18.71 -41.62 9.00
N ASN A 231 17.94 -42.29 9.86
CA ASN A 231 17.94 -42.07 11.31
C ASN A 231 17.63 -40.60 11.62
N ILE A 232 16.50 -40.10 11.12
CA ILE A 232 16.06 -38.70 11.30
C ILE A 232 15.76 -38.39 12.76
N ASP A 233 16.16 -37.21 13.23
CA ASP A 233 16.00 -36.78 14.62
C ASP A 233 15.01 -35.62 14.79
N ILE A 234 14.71 -34.86 13.72
CA ILE A 234 13.70 -33.79 13.73
C ILE A 234 13.02 -33.60 12.36
N ILE A 235 11.78 -33.11 12.38
CA ILE A 235 10.99 -32.80 11.17
C ILE A 235 10.52 -31.33 11.21
N PRO A 236 11.31 -30.36 10.71
CA PRO A 236 10.86 -28.98 10.57
C PRO A 236 9.89 -28.87 9.38
N ILE A 237 8.77 -28.18 9.61
CA ILE A 237 7.73 -27.94 8.61
C ILE A 237 7.65 -26.44 8.32
N GLY A 238 7.73 -26.05 7.04
CA GLY A 238 7.55 -24.66 6.62
C GLY A 238 6.16 -24.15 7.00
N ASN A 239 6.06 -22.93 7.51
CA ASN A 239 4.80 -22.32 7.96
C ASN A 239 3.98 -21.65 6.83
N GLY A 240 4.15 -22.15 5.59
CA GLY A 240 3.51 -21.62 4.40
C GLY A 240 2.11 -22.19 4.13
N THR A 241 1.68 -22.09 2.88
CA THR A 241 0.42 -22.67 2.39
C THR A 241 0.40 -24.19 2.62
N ALA A 242 -0.74 -24.72 3.09
CA ALA A 242 -0.94 -26.14 3.42
C ALA A 242 -0.15 -26.65 4.65
N SER A 243 0.50 -25.76 5.41
CA SER A 243 1.34 -26.17 6.55
C SER A 243 0.56 -26.89 7.65
N ARG A 244 -0.65 -26.42 7.97
CA ARG A 244 -1.53 -27.02 8.98
C ARG A 244 -1.99 -28.42 8.57
N GLU A 245 -2.40 -28.59 7.33
CA GLU A 245 -2.84 -29.87 6.78
C GLU A 245 -1.68 -30.88 6.78
N THR A 246 -0.50 -30.44 6.35
CA THR A 246 0.73 -31.26 6.39
C THR A 246 1.14 -31.62 7.82
N GLU A 247 1.05 -30.68 8.76
CA GLU A 247 1.37 -30.90 10.19
C GLU A 247 0.49 -32.00 10.78
N LEU A 248 -0.83 -31.99 10.51
CA LEU A 248 -1.75 -33.03 10.99
C LEU A 248 -1.35 -34.42 10.48
N ILE A 249 -0.98 -34.52 9.20
CA ILE A 249 -0.58 -35.79 8.59
C ILE A 249 0.76 -36.28 9.15
N VAL A 250 1.70 -35.38 9.39
CA VAL A 250 2.99 -35.71 10.03
C VAL A 250 2.76 -36.18 11.46
N ALA A 251 1.94 -35.47 12.24
CA ALA A 251 1.61 -35.85 13.62
C ALA A 251 0.91 -37.21 13.70
N GLU A 252 0.00 -37.50 12.77
CA GLU A 252 -0.64 -38.81 12.66
C GLU A 252 0.39 -39.90 12.35
N MET A 253 1.27 -39.66 11.37
CA MET A 253 2.33 -40.58 10.96
C MET A 253 3.33 -40.88 12.08
N LEU A 254 3.69 -39.88 12.90
CA LEU A 254 4.60 -40.07 14.04
C LEU A 254 4.06 -41.07 15.07
N ASN A 255 2.73 -41.21 15.22
CA ASN A 255 2.13 -42.25 16.08
C ASN A 255 2.30 -43.68 15.53
N GLU A 256 2.70 -43.82 14.26
CA GLU A 256 2.89 -45.10 13.57
C GLU A 256 4.37 -45.52 13.49
N VAL A 257 5.28 -44.71 14.04
CA VAL A 257 6.74 -44.93 13.99
C VAL A 257 7.25 -45.30 15.37
N GLU A 258 8.08 -46.34 15.46
CA GLU A 258 8.66 -46.80 16.73
C GLU A 258 9.84 -45.92 17.19
N LYS A 259 10.56 -45.30 16.25
CA LYS A 259 11.65 -44.37 16.55
C LYS A 259 11.06 -43.05 17.08
N GLU A 260 11.65 -42.55 18.18
CA GLU A 260 11.46 -41.18 18.64
C GLU A 260 12.16 -40.20 17.69
N VAL A 261 11.37 -39.28 17.12
CA VAL A 261 11.75 -38.25 16.13
C VAL A 261 11.18 -36.91 16.59
#